data_AF-G5A8C4-F1
#
_entry.id   AF-G5A8C4-F1
#
_cell.length_a   1.000
_cell.length_b   1.000
_cell.length_c   1.000
_cell.angle_alpha   90.00
_cell.angle_beta   90.00
_cell.angle_gamma   90.00
#
_symmetry.space_group_name_H-M   'P 1'
#
loop_
_entity.id
_entity.type
_entity.pdbx_description
1 polymer ?
#
loop_
_entity_poly.entity_id
_entity_poly.type
_entity_poly.pdbx_seq_one_letter_code
_entity_poly.pdbx_strand_id
1 'polypeptide(L)'
;MSAELDRRWGFLAPWCAALKGLLHYKYPTHDEALWDIRKRRLQVRFPTRYDDTELGGDFYWDGDDEIEFSDKFQKIREALALFSAVAHVDQSAWRYLLDNYCKVDLGQEREDIPARFLAFLDLETQEDLAYEGSFDLDPVQLCDTHQRKHPTDAYVAALRKISALDKRLKSDKPGVDIEIPVRLYFPGMDIISVDGPQKVFNDMQLAERMIRRKWARYEEGPKCRPVDPGQLRCTFVLEPMIASFNDCWITPTMAEMLEHHVRANVWFSQLSLWVKLDPDLKTDLPRLRLTFAKIMAAVFDSAHRSPELANTAYHTKIEPSSMVSKRLQLGTVHLKYNCWLRPKDVEAMFSAIAVSQTTSKLSMRLQMREDQDSVKWWKWLVMTVEDVEAFAPVLNSEHPEEEVCVCPRGQVEESYATLESEAPIRWQFDEEDEYPALSFESPIRYVRTCSDYGESEWVDALVPGLGRCQVQRDDLVFDDTEDDVRSTALTSLTLQFADFDDPDFDSLPIFLAAVGSSLKFLTLGVACMELDDILRCCPNLHELVIRDQLVEEARFNFAEYRLVNGSLPSLNFNCNDVAELSRALSDTKNPLSKCARRIRIRLNQLVAGFSTR
;
A
#
# COMPACT_ATOMS: atom_id res chain seq x y z
N MET A 1 3.83 26.89 -30.80
CA MET A 1 3.28 26.45 -29.50
C MET A 1 4.17 26.90 -28.34
N SER A 2 5.46 26.54 -28.31
CA SER A 2 6.41 26.94 -27.23
C SER A 2 6.48 28.46 -26.99
N ALA A 3 6.66 29.29 -28.03
CA ALA A 3 6.76 30.75 -27.88
C ALA A 3 5.47 31.43 -27.34
N GLU A 4 4.29 30.86 -27.59
CA GLU A 4 3.04 31.39 -27.07
C GLU A 4 2.83 31.02 -25.59
N LEU A 5 3.23 29.81 -25.21
CA LEU A 5 3.23 29.38 -23.81
C LEU A 5 4.23 30.19 -23.00
N ASP A 6 5.41 30.47 -23.56
CA ASP A 6 6.43 31.31 -22.94
C ASP A 6 5.93 32.74 -22.70
N ARG A 7 5.26 33.34 -23.70
CA ARG A 7 4.64 34.66 -23.55
C ARG A 7 3.55 34.69 -22.47
N ARG A 8 2.73 33.64 -22.37
CA ARG A 8 1.63 33.56 -21.39
C ARG A 8 2.10 33.23 -19.97
N TRP A 9 3.08 32.35 -19.82
CA TRP A 9 3.44 31.74 -18.53
C TRP A 9 4.86 32.04 -18.06
N GLY A 10 5.68 32.72 -18.87
CA GLY A 10 7.08 33.04 -18.55
C GLY A 10 7.28 33.90 -17.30
N PHE A 11 6.22 34.58 -16.81
CA PHE A 11 6.28 35.27 -15.52
C PHE A 11 6.49 34.32 -14.32
N LEU A 12 6.29 33.01 -14.51
CA LEU A 12 6.57 31.98 -13.50
C LEU A 12 8.04 31.54 -13.48
N ALA A 13 8.88 31.99 -14.42
CA ALA A 13 10.28 31.59 -14.50
C ALA A 13 11.06 31.66 -13.17
N PRO A 14 10.91 32.68 -12.31
CA PRO A 14 11.62 32.73 -11.02
C PRO A 14 11.17 31.62 -10.06
N TRP A 15 9.90 31.23 -10.11
CA TRP A 15 9.35 30.12 -9.32
C TRP A 15 9.82 28.78 -9.87
N CYS A 16 9.90 28.64 -11.20
CA CYS A 16 10.47 27.45 -11.81
C CYS A 16 11.94 27.25 -11.43
N ALA A 17 12.71 28.34 -11.33
CA ALA A 17 14.11 28.29 -10.92
C ALA A 17 14.26 27.72 -9.49
N ALA A 18 13.34 28.03 -8.58
CA ALA A 18 13.33 27.50 -7.22
C ALA A 18 13.01 25.99 -7.17
N LEU A 19 12.25 25.46 -8.14
CA LEU A 19 11.86 24.05 -8.21
C LEU A 19 12.81 23.19 -9.07
N LYS A 20 13.70 23.83 -9.84
CA LYS A 20 14.60 23.15 -10.75
C LYS A 20 15.55 22.24 -9.98
N GLY A 21 15.60 20.96 -10.36
CA GLY A 21 16.40 19.95 -9.68
C GLY A 21 15.74 19.33 -8.44
N LEU A 22 14.67 19.91 -7.91
CA LEU A 22 13.92 19.38 -6.77
C LEU A 22 12.72 18.51 -7.20
N LEU A 23 12.21 18.72 -8.41
CA LEU A 23 11.11 17.96 -9.00
C LEU A 23 11.61 16.80 -9.87
N HIS A 24 11.01 15.64 -9.67
CA HIS A 24 11.27 14.46 -10.48
C HIS A 24 9.99 13.73 -10.84
N TYR A 25 9.80 13.38 -12.11
CA TYR A 25 8.69 12.55 -12.57
C TYR A 25 9.20 11.15 -12.91
N LYS A 26 9.31 10.31 -11.88
CA LYS A 26 9.99 9.02 -11.96
C LYS A 26 8.99 7.90 -11.79
N TYR A 27 9.31 6.76 -12.40
CA TYR A 27 8.76 5.49 -11.93
C TYR A 27 9.25 5.27 -10.49
N PRO A 28 8.44 4.65 -9.64
CA PRO A 28 8.91 4.20 -8.35
C PRO A 28 10.19 3.39 -8.50
N THR A 29 11.22 3.76 -7.73
CA THR A 29 12.60 3.23 -7.86
C THR A 29 12.77 1.85 -7.25
N HIS A 30 11.90 1.47 -6.31
CA HIS A 30 11.92 0.17 -5.64
C HIS A 30 10.91 -0.75 -6.33
N ASP A 31 11.26 -2.03 -6.45
CA ASP A 31 10.40 -3.07 -7.03
C ASP A 31 8.98 -2.97 -6.46
N GLU A 32 8.81 -2.60 -5.19
CA GLU A 32 7.55 -2.45 -4.43
C GLU A 32 6.43 -1.66 -5.10
N ALA A 33 6.68 -0.75 -6.04
CA ALA A 33 5.58 -0.07 -6.75
C ALA A 33 5.52 -0.40 -8.25
N LEU A 34 6.20 -1.48 -8.67
CA LEU A 34 6.04 -2.17 -9.96
C LEU A 34 4.95 -3.28 -9.92
N TRP A 35 4.31 -3.48 -8.76
CA TRP A 35 3.32 -4.55 -8.50
C TRP A 35 1.89 -4.15 -8.90
N ASP A 36 1.60 -2.85 -8.95
CA ASP A 36 0.39 -2.26 -9.54
C ASP A 36 0.76 -1.62 -10.91
N ILE A 37 -0.21 -1.07 -11.64
CA ILE A 37 -0.01 -0.40 -12.93
C ILE A 37 1.11 0.65 -12.81
N ARG A 38 2.17 0.50 -13.61
CA ARG A 38 3.29 1.45 -13.69
C ARG A 38 2.76 2.85 -14.02
N LYS A 39 2.67 3.72 -13.01
CA LYS A 39 2.45 5.16 -13.19
C LYS A 39 3.62 5.92 -12.59
N ARG A 40 4.20 6.82 -13.37
CA ARG A 40 5.18 7.78 -12.85
C ARG A 40 4.49 8.67 -11.80
N ARG A 41 5.25 9.08 -10.79
CA ARG A 41 4.76 9.97 -9.71
C ARG A 41 5.65 11.20 -9.66
N LEU A 42 5.03 12.35 -9.35
CA LEU A 42 5.75 13.59 -9.17
C LEU A 42 6.33 13.62 -7.75
N GLN A 43 7.65 13.48 -7.66
CA GLN A 43 8.41 13.55 -6.42
C GLN A 43 8.97 14.96 -6.25
N VAL A 44 8.94 15.43 -5.01
CA VAL A 44 9.56 16.70 -4.63
C VAL A 44 10.44 16.51 -3.40
N ARG A 45 11.68 16.97 -3.49
CA ARG A 45 12.60 17.05 -2.33
C ARG A 45 12.53 18.45 -1.75
N PHE A 46 12.23 18.56 -0.46
CA PHE A 46 12.35 19.80 0.28
C PHE A 46 13.79 19.96 0.81
N PRO A 47 14.22 21.20 1.11
CA PRO A 47 15.48 21.44 1.77
C PRO A 47 15.50 20.70 3.11
N THR A 48 16.66 20.19 3.50
CA THR A 48 16.90 19.74 4.87
C THR A 48 17.73 20.78 5.60
N ARG A 49 17.76 20.68 6.93
CA ARG A 49 18.66 21.48 7.77
C ARG A 49 20.14 21.07 7.65
N TYR A 50 20.49 20.23 6.68
CA TYR A 50 21.85 19.70 6.46
C TYR A 50 22.35 19.88 5.03
N ASP A 51 21.55 20.46 4.12
CA ASP A 51 21.88 20.52 2.69
C ASP A 51 23.11 21.41 2.37
N ASP A 52 23.67 22.15 3.34
CA ASP A 52 24.85 23.04 3.16
C ASP A 52 26.18 22.52 3.78
N THR A 53 26.26 21.25 4.18
CA THR A 53 27.52 20.74 4.77
C THR A 53 28.60 20.50 3.72
N GLU A 54 29.60 21.37 3.65
CA GLU A 54 30.94 20.98 3.20
C GLU A 54 31.44 19.87 4.14
N LEU A 55 31.83 18.72 3.58
CA LEU A 55 32.30 17.56 4.35
C LEU A 55 33.50 17.93 5.25
N GLY A 56 33.28 18.02 6.56
CA GLY A 56 34.37 17.94 7.56
C GLY A 56 34.50 19.04 8.62
N GLY A 57 33.48 19.89 8.87
CA GLY A 57 33.49 20.85 9.98
C GLY A 57 32.45 20.54 11.07
N ASP A 58 32.78 20.80 12.33
CA ASP A 58 31.81 20.82 13.44
C ASP A 58 30.84 22.00 13.20
N PHE A 59 29.60 21.73 12.78
CA PHE A 59 28.61 22.74 12.42
C PHE A 59 27.63 22.99 13.58
N TYR A 60 27.34 24.27 13.86
CA TYR A 60 26.31 24.71 14.81
C TYR A 60 25.23 25.46 14.02
N TRP A 61 24.00 24.94 14.00
CA TRP A 61 22.84 25.58 13.40
C TRP A 61 22.34 26.72 14.29
N ASP A 62 22.26 27.95 13.77
CA ASP A 62 21.83 29.13 14.52
C ASP A 62 20.47 29.69 14.07
N GLY A 63 20.09 30.87 14.58
CA GLY A 63 18.81 31.50 14.28
C GLY A 63 18.71 32.11 12.88
N ASP A 64 19.83 32.52 12.27
CA ASP A 64 19.85 33.05 10.91
C ASP A 64 19.70 31.89 9.89
N ASP A 65 20.28 30.72 10.19
CA ASP A 65 20.12 29.48 9.40
C ASP A 65 18.65 29.03 9.33
N GLU A 66 17.92 29.08 10.45
CA GLU A 66 16.49 28.70 10.50
C GLU A 66 15.60 29.68 9.71
N ILE A 67 15.94 30.97 9.69
CA ILE A 67 15.22 31.97 8.87
C ILE A 67 15.44 31.68 7.39
N GLU A 68 16.69 31.44 6.98
CA GLU A 68 17.00 31.10 5.58
C GLU A 68 16.31 29.79 5.15
N PHE A 69 16.35 28.77 6.00
CA PHE A 69 15.62 27.52 5.80
C PHE A 69 14.12 27.76 5.62
N SER A 70 13.49 28.49 6.54
CA SER A 70 12.05 28.78 6.49
C SER A 70 11.66 29.55 5.23
N ASP A 71 12.46 30.54 4.81
CA ASP A 71 12.22 31.31 3.59
C ASP A 71 12.34 30.42 2.34
N LYS A 72 13.36 29.55 2.29
CA LYS A 72 13.55 28.58 1.20
C LYS A 72 12.40 27.58 1.15
N PHE A 73 11.98 27.05 2.31
CA PHE A 73 10.85 26.13 2.43
C PHE A 73 9.54 26.78 1.96
N GLN A 74 9.26 28.00 2.44
CA GLN A 74 8.08 28.76 2.03
C GLN A 74 8.08 29.02 0.52
N LYS A 75 9.22 29.41 -0.05
CA LYS A 75 9.35 29.67 -1.49
C LYS A 75 9.07 28.43 -2.34
N ILE A 76 9.53 27.25 -1.92
CA ILE A 76 9.24 25.98 -2.58
C ILE A 76 7.75 25.64 -2.48
N ARG A 77 7.16 25.75 -1.29
CA ARG A 77 5.72 25.52 -1.06
C ARG A 77 4.87 26.42 -1.95
N GLU A 78 5.17 27.72 -2.00
CA GLU A 78 4.45 28.68 -2.84
C GLU A 78 4.65 28.41 -4.34
N ALA A 79 5.86 28.06 -4.77
CA ALA A 79 6.12 27.65 -6.15
C ALA A 79 5.26 26.44 -6.56
N LEU A 80 5.22 25.39 -5.73
CA LEU A 80 4.38 24.19 -5.96
C LEU A 80 2.89 24.54 -6.02
N ALA A 81 2.44 25.50 -5.19
CA ALA A 81 1.06 25.96 -5.21
C ALA A 81 0.69 26.67 -6.52
N LEU A 82 1.55 27.57 -7.02
CA LEU A 82 1.36 28.22 -8.31
C LEU A 82 1.34 27.19 -9.45
N PHE A 83 2.25 26.23 -9.39
CA PHE A 83 2.38 25.14 -10.35
C PHE A 83 1.11 24.28 -10.42
N SER A 84 0.55 23.95 -9.26
CA SER A 84 -0.73 23.22 -9.15
C SER A 84 -1.91 24.04 -9.67
N ALA A 85 -1.91 25.36 -9.46
CA ALA A 85 -2.89 26.26 -10.05
C ALA A 85 -2.78 26.28 -11.58
N VAL A 86 -1.57 26.27 -12.16
CA VAL A 86 -1.39 26.12 -13.62
C VAL A 86 -1.93 24.78 -14.10
N ALA A 87 -1.65 23.67 -13.42
CA ALA A 87 -2.19 22.36 -13.77
C ALA A 87 -3.73 22.33 -13.75
N HIS A 88 -4.35 23.07 -12.82
CA HIS A 88 -5.79 23.23 -12.78
C HIS A 88 -6.34 23.99 -13.99
N VAL A 89 -5.64 25.04 -14.45
CA VAL A 89 -6.10 25.99 -15.50
C VAL A 89 -5.74 25.53 -16.92
N ASP A 90 -4.52 25.03 -17.13
CA ASP A 90 -3.95 24.72 -18.43
C ASP A 90 -2.93 23.56 -18.33
N GLN A 91 -3.39 22.34 -18.59
CA GLN A 91 -2.56 21.12 -18.59
C GLN A 91 -1.40 21.18 -19.61
N SER A 92 -1.56 21.90 -20.72
CA SER A 92 -0.47 22.05 -21.72
C SER A 92 0.64 22.96 -21.20
N ALA A 93 0.27 24.05 -20.52
CA ALA A 93 1.22 24.93 -19.85
C ALA A 93 1.93 24.25 -18.69
N TRP A 94 1.20 23.46 -17.91
CA TRP A 94 1.75 22.64 -16.82
C TRP A 94 2.90 21.74 -17.30
N ARG A 95 2.63 20.93 -18.34
CA ARG A 95 3.66 20.09 -18.96
C ARG A 95 4.85 20.89 -19.48
N TYR A 96 4.56 22.01 -20.13
CA TYR A 96 5.60 22.89 -20.67
C TYR A 96 6.53 23.43 -19.59
N LEU A 97 5.98 23.91 -18.46
CA LEU A 97 6.78 24.41 -17.33
C LEU A 97 7.63 23.30 -16.70
N LEU A 98 7.07 22.11 -16.50
CA LEU A 98 7.82 20.96 -15.98
C LEU A 98 9.02 20.60 -16.87
N ASP A 99 8.78 20.44 -18.17
CA ASP A 99 9.81 20.00 -19.13
C ASP A 99 10.82 21.11 -19.45
N ASN A 100 10.36 22.31 -19.80
CA ASN A 100 11.22 23.35 -20.38
C ASN A 100 11.90 24.21 -19.32
N TYR A 101 11.22 24.51 -18.22
CA TYR A 101 11.75 25.36 -17.16
C TYR A 101 12.38 24.55 -16.03
N CYS A 102 11.67 23.55 -15.51
CA CYS A 102 12.15 22.73 -14.39
C CYS A 102 13.04 21.55 -14.82
N LYS A 103 13.11 21.25 -16.13
CA LYS A 103 13.92 20.15 -16.71
C LYS A 103 13.53 18.76 -16.19
N VAL A 104 12.24 18.55 -15.96
CA VAL A 104 11.69 17.26 -15.52
C VAL A 104 11.48 16.35 -16.73
N ASP A 105 12.03 15.13 -16.71
CA ASP A 105 11.78 14.13 -17.76
C ASP A 105 10.35 13.58 -17.68
N LEU A 106 9.52 13.96 -18.65
CA LEU A 106 8.13 13.51 -18.76
C LEU A 106 7.96 12.19 -19.55
N GLY A 107 9.01 11.71 -20.22
CA GLY A 107 8.93 10.54 -21.11
C GLY A 107 7.92 10.71 -22.26
N GLN A 108 7.39 9.60 -22.77
CA GLN A 108 6.42 9.59 -23.90
C GLN A 108 4.95 9.58 -23.46
N GLU A 109 4.66 9.83 -22.17
CA GLU A 109 3.29 9.78 -21.65
C GLU A 109 2.43 10.92 -22.22
N ARG A 110 1.26 10.57 -22.76
CA ARG A 110 0.28 11.51 -23.32
C ARG A 110 -0.88 11.83 -22.36
N GLU A 111 -1.00 11.11 -21.26
CA GLU A 111 -2.03 11.33 -20.23
C GLU A 111 -1.72 12.57 -19.38
N ASP A 112 -2.77 13.25 -18.91
CA ASP A 112 -2.66 14.41 -18.02
C ASP A 112 -1.89 14.06 -16.74
N ILE A 113 -0.98 14.94 -16.32
CA ILE A 113 -0.15 14.74 -15.13
C ILE A 113 -0.85 15.44 -13.96
N PRO A 114 -1.35 14.70 -12.95
CA PRO A 114 -2.01 15.32 -11.80
C PRO A 114 -1.01 16.11 -10.95
N ALA A 115 -1.45 17.25 -10.42
CA ALA A 115 -0.71 18.02 -9.42
C ALA A 115 -0.84 17.39 -8.03
N ARG A 116 -0.24 16.21 -7.88
CA ARG A 116 -0.21 15.41 -6.66
C ARG A 116 1.24 15.03 -6.38
N PHE A 117 1.73 15.33 -5.18
CA PHE A 117 3.16 15.29 -4.88
C PHE A 117 3.50 14.21 -3.85
N LEU A 118 4.57 13.47 -4.11
CA LEU A 118 5.26 12.67 -3.12
C LEU A 118 6.41 13.51 -2.54
N ALA A 119 6.25 13.98 -1.30
CA ALA A 119 7.21 14.85 -0.63
C ALA A 119 8.20 14.05 0.21
N PHE A 120 9.48 14.41 0.05
CA PHE A 120 10.58 13.98 0.90
C PHE A 120 10.95 15.16 1.80
N LEU A 121 10.68 15.03 3.10
CA LEU A 121 10.87 16.04 4.14
C LEU A 121 11.87 15.52 5.18
N ASP A 122 12.45 16.44 5.97
CA ASP A 122 13.02 16.08 7.25
C ASP A 122 11.89 15.88 8.28
N LEU A 123 12.02 14.87 9.13
CA LEU A 123 10.89 14.33 9.91
C LEU A 123 11.19 14.20 11.40
N GLU A 124 12.44 14.48 11.81
CA GLU A 124 12.83 14.44 13.22
C GLU A 124 12.62 15.80 13.89
N THR A 125 12.06 15.77 15.11
CA THR A 125 12.15 16.91 16.03
C THR A 125 13.59 17.07 16.52
N GLN A 126 14.15 18.28 16.43
CA GLN A 126 15.39 18.60 17.14
C GLN A 126 15.05 19.19 18.51
N GLU A 127 15.23 18.39 19.57
CA GLU A 127 15.05 18.85 20.95
C GLU A 127 16.08 19.94 21.34
N ASP A 128 17.27 19.93 20.72
CA ASP A 128 18.39 20.81 21.07
C ASP A 128 18.33 22.22 20.45
N LEU A 129 17.45 22.47 19.48
CA LEU A 129 17.28 23.77 18.81
C LEU A 129 15.92 24.43 19.08
N ALA A 130 15.16 23.89 20.05
CA ALA A 130 13.86 24.40 20.45
C ALA A 130 14.00 25.78 21.12
N TYR A 131 13.90 26.86 20.34
CA TYR A 131 13.54 28.17 20.86
C TYR A 131 12.06 28.15 21.30
N GLU A 132 11.71 28.92 22.34
CA GLU A 132 10.32 29.10 22.75
C GLU A 132 9.46 29.58 21.56
N GLY A 133 8.73 28.65 20.93
CA GLY A 133 7.86 28.90 19.79
C GLY A 133 8.24 28.23 18.46
N SER A 134 9.38 27.52 18.36
CA SER A 134 9.88 26.91 17.09
C SER A 134 9.62 25.40 16.95
N PHE A 135 8.54 24.87 17.52
CA PHE A 135 8.13 23.47 17.32
C PHE A 135 7.33 23.28 16.02
N ASP A 136 7.85 23.65 14.85
CA ASP A 136 7.17 23.35 13.59
C ASP A 136 7.91 22.25 12.83
N LEU A 137 7.50 21.00 13.11
CA LEU A 137 7.73 19.84 12.26
C LEU A 137 7.46 20.19 10.78
N ASP A 138 8.36 19.83 9.86
CA ASP A 138 8.22 20.17 8.43
C ASP A 138 6.84 19.82 7.82
N PRO A 139 6.21 18.65 8.14
CA PRO A 139 4.84 18.37 7.71
C PRO A 139 3.81 19.43 8.16
N VAL A 140 3.99 20.00 9.35
CA VAL A 140 3.17 21.09 9.89
C VAL A 140 3.41 22.37 9.08
N GLN A 141 4.65 22.76 8.83
CA GLN A 141 4.97 23.95 8.02
C GLN A 141 4.42 23.84 6.59
N LEU A 142 4.35 22.63 6.03
CA LEU A 142 3.79 22.38 4.70
C LEU A 142 2.25 22.47 4.68
N CYS A 143 1.57 21.83 5.63
CA CYS A 143 0.13 21.56 5.55
C CYS A 143 -0.73 22.32 6.57
N ASP A 144 -0.16 23.08 7.50
CA ASP A 144 -0.95 23.83 8.47
C ASP A 144 -1.57 25.12 7.90
N THR A 145 -2.14 25.95 8.79
CA THR A 145 -2.80 27.20 8.43
C THR A 145 -1.86 28.34 8.03
N HIS A 146 -0.53 28.18 8.17
CA HIS A 146 0.47 29.20 7.81
C HIS A 146 0.34 29.59 6.33
N GLN A 147 0.08 28.62 5.46
CA GLN A 147 -0.17 28.84 4.02
C GLN A 147 -1.34 29.81 3.73
N ARG A 148 -2.29 29.95 4.65
CA ARG A 148 -3.41 30.90 4.53
C ARG A 148 -3.15 32.22 5.23
N LYS A 149 -2.38 32.21 6.31
CA LYS A 149 -2.18 33.38 7.18
C LYS A 149 -1.03 34.26 6.72
N HIS A 150 0.00 33.68 6.11
CA HIS A 150 1.25 34.36 5.79
C HIS A 150 1.75 34.09 4.36
N PRO A 151 0.92 34.23 3.31
CA PRO A 151 1.41 34.14 1.93
C PRO A 151 2.30 35.34 1.59
N THR A 152 3.35 35.14 0.78
CA THR A 152 4.14 36.28 0.28
C THR A 152 3.34 37.10 -0.76
N ASP A 153 3.59 38.41 -0.81
CA ASP A 153 2.96 39.30 -1.79
C ASP A 153 3.28 38.88 -3.24
N ALA A 154 4.49 38.39 -3.48
CA ALA A 154 4.93 37.88 -4.77
C ALA A 154 4.09 36.67 -5.20
N TYR A 155 3.83 35.73 -4.29
CA TYR A 155 2.97 34.57 -4.53
C TYR A 155 1.53 34.99 -4.84
N VAL A 156 0.95 35.88 -4.02
CA VAL A 156 -0.43 36.37 -4.23
C VAL A 156 -0.56 37.08 -5.58
N ALA A 157 0.42 37.90 -5.96
CA ALA A 157 0.44 38.58 -7.25
C ALA A 157 0.53 37.59 -8.42
N ALA A 158 1.35 36.53 -8.31
CA ALA A 158 1.44 35.49 -9.32
C ALA A 158 0.13 34.69 -9.43
N LEU A 159 -0.47 34.28 -8.31
CA LEU A 159 -1.72 33.52 -8.29
C LEU A 159 -2.89 34.31 -8.89
N ARG A 160 -2.94 35.63 -8.69
CA ARG A 160 -3.91 36.52 -9.35
C ARG A 160 -3.76 36.52 -10.86
N LYS A 161 -2.51 36.53 -11.37
CA LYS A 161 -2.26 36.41 -12.83
C LYS A 161 -2.74 35.06 -13.37
N ILE A 162 -2.54 33.96 -12.64
CA ILE A 162 -3.05 32.64 -13.02
C ILE A 162 -4.59 32.64 -13.03
N SER A 163 -5.22 33.20 -11.98
CA SER A 163 -6.68 33.28 -11.85
C SER A 163 -7.30 34.02 -13.03
N ALA A 164 -6.69 35.13 -13.47
CA ALA A 164 -7.16 35.91 -14.61
C ALA A 164 -7.10 35.15 -15.95
N LEU A 165 -6.30 34.08 -16.04
CA LEU A 165 -6.20 33.21 -17.22
C LEU A 165 -7.22 32.06 -17.20
N ASP A 166 -7.88 31.79 -16.07
CA ASP A 166 -8.89 30.73 -15.96
C ASP A 166 -10.25 31.21 -16.49
N LYS A 167 -10.62 30.72 -17.67
CA LYS A 167 -11.91 31.04 -18.31
C LYS A 167 -13.12 30.52 -17.55
N ARG A 168 -12.94 29.59 -16.60
CA ARG A 168 -14.02 29.00 -15.78
C ARG A 168 -14.35 29.88 -14.58
N LEU A 169 -13.39 30.69 -14.12
CA LEU A 169 -13.59 31.66 -13.06
C LEU A 169 -14.36 32.86 -13.63
N LYS A 170 -15.50 33.15 -13.01
CA LYS A 170 -16.35 34.28 -13.36
C LYS A 170 -16.62 35.10 -12.10
N SER A 171 -16.84 36.41 -12.26
CA SER A 171 -17.09 37.33 -11.14
C SER A 171 -18.40 37.06 -10.40
N ASP A 172 -19.32 36.30 -11.00
CA ASP A 172 -20.60 35.89 -10.43
C ASP A 172 -20.53 34.53 -9.71
N LYS A 173 -19.40 33.82 -9.76
CA LYS A 173 -19.20 32.51 -9.15
C LYS A 173 -18.24 32.58 -7.96
N PRO A 174 -18.44 31.73 -6.93
CA PRO A 174 -17.48 31.65 -5.82
C PRO A 174 -16.09 31.29 -6.34
N GLY A 175 -15.05 31.80 -5.67
CA GLY A 175 -13.67 31.42 -5.96
C GLY A 175 -13.42 29.94 -5.69
N VAL A 176 -12.32 29.42 -6.22
CA VAL A 176 -11.98 28.00 -6.12
C VAL A 176 -10.78 27.83 -5.18
N ASP A 177 -10.93 26.95 -4.19
CA ASP A 177 -9.82 26.46 -3.37
C ASP A 177 -9.31 25.15 -3.97
N ILE A 178 -8.09 25.20 -4.52
CA ILE A 178 -7.41 24.05 -5.10
C ILE A 178 -6.73 23.31 -3.97
N GLU A 179 -7.31 22.18 -3.60
CA GLU A 179 -6.67 21.21 -2.72
C GLU A 179 -5.53 20.51 -3.47
N ILE A 180 -4.32 20.62 -2.93
CA ILE A 180 -3.11 20.02 -3.47
C ILE A 180 -2.76 18.83 -2.59
N PRO A 181 -2.98 17.59 -3.06
CA PRO A 181 -2.70 16.42 -2.24
C PRO A 181 -1.19 16.20 -2.16
N VAL A 182 -0.69 16.10 -0.92
CA VAL A 182 0.69 15.77 -0.61
C VAL A 182 0.73 14.46 0.15
N ARG A 183 1.57 13.56 -0.32
CA ARG A 183 1.85 12.30 0.34
C ARG A 183 3.28 12.32 0.84
N LEU A 184 3.50 12.00 2.11
CA LEU A 184 4.84 11.88 2.67
C LEU A 184 5.40 10.49 2.38
N TYR A 185 6.69 10.42 2.03
CA TYR A 185 7.41 9.17 1.81
C TYR A 185 8.50 8.99 2.86
N PHE A 186 8.49 7.85 3.53
CA PHE A 186 9.48 7.44 4.51
C PHE A 186 10.29 6.26 3.94
N PRO A 187 11.52 6.50 3.43
CA PRO A 187 12.42 5.42 2.98
C PRO A 187 12.92 4.57 4.15
N GLY A 188 13.46 3.38 3.85
CA GLY A 188 13.99 2.41 4.82
C GLY A 188 14.79 3.04 5.98
N MET A 189 14.42 2.66 7.20
CA MET A 189 14.69 3.42 8.43
C MET A 189 16.14 3.36 8.92
N ASP A 190 16.99 2.47 8.37
CA ASP A 190 18.42 2.38 8.73
C ASP A 190 19.23 3.61 8.26
N ILE A 191 18.64 4.48 7.42
CA ILE A 191 19.37 5.55 6.71
C ILE A 191 19.07 6.95 7.27
N ILE A 192 17.97 7.16 8.01
CA ILE A 192 17.41 8.52 8.17
C ILE A 192 17.37 9.02 9.61
N SER A 193 17.31 8.12 10.61
CA SER A 193 17.08 8.56 11.99
C SER A 193 18.30 8.30 12.88
N VAL A 194 18.78 9.34 13.54
CA VAL A 194 19.82 9.22 14.59
C VAL A 194 19.25 8.50 15.82
N ASP A 195 17.96 8.72 16.09
CA ASP A 195 17.24 8.19 17.27
C ASP A 195 16.40 6.93 16.98
N GLY A 196 16.44 6.44 15.73
CA GLY A 196 15.74 5.26 15.28
C GLY A 196 14.26 5.47 14.88
N PRO A 197 13.64 4.43 14.30
CA PRO A 197 12.36 4.55 13.63
C PRO A 197 11.19 5.02 14.50
N GLN A 198 11.20 4.66 15.78
CA GLN A 198 10.13 5.01 16.71
C GLN A 198 9.91 6.52 16.80
N LYS A 199 10.99 7.32 16.86
CA LYS A 199 10.90 8.77 17.04
C LYS A 199 10.22 9.43 15.85
N VAL A 200 10.62 9.08 14.63
CA VAL A 200 10.04 9.59 13.38
C VAL A 200 8.53 9.35 13.32
N PHE A 201 8.06 8.18 13.74
CA PHE A 201 6.62 7.89 13.76
C PHE A 201 5.87 8.65 14.85
N ASN A 202 6.46 8.79 16.04
CA ASN A 202 5.89 9.62 17.11
C ASN A 202 5.75 11.09 16.67
N ASP A 203 6.79 11.62 16.02
CA ASP A 203 6.84 12.98 15.50
C ASP A 203 5.80 13.18 14.39
N MET A 204 5.63 12.21 13.50
CA MET A 204 4.57 12.29 12.49
C MET A 204 3.17 12.25 13.11
N GLN A 205 2.92 11.35 14.05
CA GLN A 205 1.66 11.29 14.77
C GLN A 205 1.37 12.63 15.51
N LEU A 206 2.42 13.27 16.04
CA LEU A 206 2.32 14.60 16.62
C LEU A 206 1.98 15.66 15.55
N ALA A 207 2.68 15.67 14.41
CA ALA A 207 2.42 16.59 13.29
C ALA A 207 0.97 16.51 12.80
N GLU A 208 0.44 15.30 12.58
CA GLU A 208 -0.94 15.10 12.12
C GLU A 208 -1.95 15.72 13.09
N ARG A 209 -1.78 15.46 14.39
CA ARG A 209 -2.64 16.03 15.45
C ARG A 209 -2.50 17.54 15.52
N MET A 210 -1.29 18.08 15.34
CA MET A 210 -1.04 19.53 15.31
C MET A 210 -1.72 20.20 14.13
N ILE A 211 -1.62 19.63 12.93
CA ILE A 211 -2.29 20.11 11.72
C ILE A 211 -3.80 20.14 11.95
N ARG A 212 -4.40 19.04 12.44
CA ARG A 212 -5.85 18.98 12.74
C ARG A 212 -6.28 20.07 13.71
N ARG A 213 -5.54 20.24 14.81
CA ARG A 213 -5.84 21.28 15.83
C ARG A 213 -5.70 22.70 15.27
N LYS A 214 -4.64 22.99 14.51
CA LYS A 214 -4.41 24.31 13.91
C LYS A 214 -5.52 24.66 12.91
N TRP A 215 -5.96 23.70 12.09
CA TRP A 215 -7.08 23.89 11.16
C TRP A 215 -8.42 24.09 11.86
N ALA A 216 -8.78 23.26 12.84
CA ALA A 216 -10.02 23.41 13.60
C ALA A 216 -10.13 24.81 14.23
N ARG A 217 -9.05 25.29 14.87
CA ARG A 217 -8.98 26.65 15.45
C ARG A 217 -9.12 27.75 14.38
N TYR A 218 -8.62 27.53 13.18
CA TYR A 218 -8.72 28.51 12.10
C TYR A 218 -10.13 28.56 11.53
N GLU A 219 -10.78 27.41 11.36
CA GLU A 219 -12.14 27.29 10.84
C GLU A 219 -13.20 27.86 11.78
N GLU A 220 -13.01 27.71 13.09
CA GLU A 220 -13.84 28.36 14.13
C GLU A 220 -13.59 29.87 14.22
N GLY A 221 -12.45 30.34 13.70
CA GLY A 221 -12.02 31.72 13.83
C GLY A 221 -12.64 32.67 12.79
N PRO A 222 -12.77 33.98 13.10
CA PRO A 222 -13.31 34.98 12.18
C PRO A 222 -12.41 35.24 10.94
N LYS A 223 -11.21 34.65 10.92
CA LYS A 223 -10.26 34.73 9.81
C LYS A 223 -10.52 33.67 8.73
N CYS A 224 -11.39 32.69 8.99
CA CYS A 224 -11.85 31.76 7.96
C CYS A 224 -12.76 32.51 6.99
N ARG A 225 -12.31 32.67 5.74
CA ARG A 225 -13.07 33.35 4.69
C ARG A 225 -13.18 32.47 3.45
N PRO A 226 -14.34 32.48 2.78
CA PRO A 226 -14.47 31.84 1.47
C PRO A 226 -13.51 32.50 0.48
N VAL A 227 -13.18 31.79 -0.60
CA VAL A 227 -12.35 32.36 -1.67
C VAL A 227 -13.18 33.40 -2.43
N ASP A 228 -12.60 34.59 -2.62
CA ASP A 228 -13.27 35.69 -3.31
C ASP A 228 -13.67 35.29 -4.75
N PRO A 229 -14.83 35.75 -5.25
CA PRO A 229 -15.26 35.49 -6.62
C PRO A 229 -14.18 35.80 -7.66
N GLY A 230 -14.01 34.89 -8.61
CA GLY A 230 -13.00 35.02 -9.66
C GLY A 230 -11.55 34.76 -9.23
N GLN A 231 -11.29 34.35 -7.99
CA GLN A 231 -9.94 34.07 -7.49
C GLN A 231 -9.71 32.57 -7.26
N LEU A 232 -8.43 32.19 -7.32
CA LEU A 232 -7.93 30.91 -6.84
C LEU A 232 -7.27 31.08 -5.47
N ARG A 233 -7.42 30.04 -4.65
CA ARG A 233 -6.57 29.78 -3.48
C ARG A 233 -6.01 28.38 -3.63
N CYS A 234 -4.82 28.12 -3.10
CA CYS A 234 -4.26 26.78 -3.02
C CYS A 234 -4.14 26.36 -1.56
N THR A 235 -4.49 25.11 -1.26
CA THR A 235 -4.34 24.52 0.07
C THR A 235 -3.70 23.15 -0.05
N PHE A 236 -2.50 22.97 0.51
CA PHE A 236 -1.87 21.66 0.67
C PHE A 236 -2.59 20.85 1.72
N VAL A 237 -2.94 19.62 1.36
CA VAL A 237 -3.70 18.69 2.20
C VAL A 237 -3.00 17.34 2.23
N LEU A 238 -2.89 16.75 3.42
CA LEU A 238 -2.20 15.48 3.59
C LEU A 238 -3.00 14.32 2.99
N GLU A 239 -2.29 13.41 2.36
CA GLU A 239 -2.75 12.05 2.10
C GLU A 239 -2.13 11.09 3.13
N PRO A 240 -2.76 9.92 3.37
CA PRO A 240 -2.15 8.87 4.18
C PRO A 240 -0.74 8.54 3.67
N MET A 241 0.23 8.42 4.58
CA MET A 241 1.66 8.39 4.22
C MET A 241 2.10 7.08 3.55
N ILE A 242 3.30 7.06 2.96
CA ILE A 242 3.98 5.83 2.55
C ILE A 242 5.07 5.52 3.55
N ALA A 243 4.92 4.42 4.29
CA ALA A 243 5.94 3.90 5.17
C ALA A 243 6.66 2.72 4.51
N SER A 244 7.99 2.78 4.43
CA SER A 244 8.81 1.67 3.96
C SER A 244 9.76 1.24 5.06
N PHE A 245 9.60 0.00 5.51
CA PHE A 245 10.50 -0.70 6.42
C PHE A 245 11.44 -1.60 5.66
N ASN A 246 11.77 -1.21 4.43
CA ASN A 246 12.73 -1.97 3.68
C ASN A 246 14.08 -1.92 4.36
N ASP A 247 14.78 -3.04 4.24
CA ASP A 247 16.13 -3.20 4.75
C ASP A 247 16.28 -3.19 6.28
N CYS A 248 15.22 -2.91 7.03
CA CYS A 248 15.17 -3.03 8.49
C CYS A 248 15.10 -4.50 8.95
N TRP A 249 15.70 -4.77 10.10
CA TRP A 249 15.58 -6.05 10.78
C TRP A 249 14.22 -6.16 11.48
N ILE A 250 13.59 -7.35 11.43
CA ILE A 250 12.48 -7.63 12.34
C ILE A 250 13.01 -7.64 13.76
N THR A 251 12.39 -6.81 14.61
CA THR A 251 12.65 -6.79 16.05
C THR A 251 11.33 -6.75 16.81
N PRO A 252 11.30 -7.23 18.08
CA PRO A 252 10.13 -7.05 18.94
C PRO A 252 9.70 -5.58 19.05
N THR A 253 10.66 -4.67 19.16
CA THR A 253 10.41 -3.22 19.19
C THR A 253 9.71 -2.71 17.93
N MET A 254 10.05 -3.24 16.75
CA MET A 254 9.35 -2.90 15.51
C MET A 254 7.89 -3.36 15.51
N ALA A 255 7.62 -4.56 16.06
CA ALA A 255 6.25 -5.07 16.18
C ALA A 255 5.41 -4.20 17.11
N GLU A 256 5.95 -3.84 18.28
CA GLU A 256 5.31 -2.95 19.26
C GLU A 256 5.07 -1.55 18.69
N MET A 257 6.05 -1.00 17.97
CA MET A 257 5.92 0.28 17.27
C MET A 257 4.79 0.26 16.23
N LEU A 258 4.75 -0.76 15.37
CA LEU A 258 3.72 -0.88 14.33
C LEU A 258 2.33 -1.01 14.95
N GLU A 259 2.20 -1.88 15.95
CA GLU A 259 0.95 -2.05 16.70
C GLU A 259 0.50 -0.72 17.32
N HIS A 260 1.40 -0.02 18.02
CA HIS A 260 1.09 1.26 18.66
C HIS A 260 0.53 2.29 17.66
N HIS A 261 1.20 2.50 16.52
CA HIS A 261 0.81 3.53 15.56
C HIS A 261 -0.46 3.18 14.77
N VAL A 262 -0.63 1.90 14.42
CA VAL A 262 -1.88 1.42 13.81
C VAL A 262 -3.04 1.57 14.81
N ARG A 263 -2.87 1.18 16.08
CA ARG A 263 -3.92 1.39 17.09
C ARG A 263 -4.22 2.88 17.32
N ALA A 264 -3.20 3.72 17.26
CA ALA A 264 -3.32 5.16 17.44
C ALA A 264 -3.77 5.93 16.18
N ASN A 265 -4.45 5.26 15.25
CA ASN A 265 -5.08 5.83 14.06
C ASN A 265 -4.13 6.67 13.19
N VAL A 266 -2.88 6.21 13.03
CA VAL A 266 -2.01 6.67 11.94
C VAL A 266 -2.42 5.93 10.67
N TRP A 267 -2.55 6.65 9.55
CA TRP A 267 -3.03 6.06 8.29
C TRP A 267 -1.94 6.03 7.23
N PHE A 268 -1.88 4.89 6.54
CA PHE A 268 -0.88 4.62 5.52
C PHE A 268 -1.59 4.39 4.19
N SER A 269 -1.20 5.13 3.15
CA SER A 269 -1.64 4.79 1.78
C SER A 269 -0.85 3.61 1.24
N GLN A 270 0.36 3.40 1.75
CA GLN A 270 1.22 2.29 1.40
C GLN A 270 2.12 1.92 2.60
N LEU A 271 2.20 0.63 2.91
CA LEU A 271 3.10 0.06 3.90
C LEU A 271 3.96 -1.00 3.20
N SER A 272 5.28 -0.80 3.12
CA SER A 272 6.22 -1.80 2.60
C SER A 272 6.99 -2.45 3.74
N LEU A 273 7.03 -3.78 3.76
CA LEU A 273 7.79 -4.59 4.70
C LEU A 273 8.71 -5.51 3.89
N TRP A 274 10.02 -5.20 3.86
CA TRP A 274 11.02 -6.14 3.36
C TRP A 274 11.73 -6.77 4.54
N VAL A 275 11.43 -8.05 4.74
CA VAL A 275 11.72 -8.68 6.00
C VAL A 275 13.11 -9.32 6.01
N LYS A 276 14.04 -8.68 6.72
CA LYS A 276 15.34 -9.25 7.05
C LYS A 276 15.32 -9.86 8.46
N LEU A 277 15.98 -11.02 8.59
CA LEU A 277 16.15 -11.74 9.85
C LEU A 277 17.21 -11.10 10.74
N ASP A 278 16.82 -10.50 11.86
CA ASP A 278 17.77 -10.05 12.88
C ASP A 278 18.74 -11.20 13.23
N PRO A 279 20.08 -10.99 13.15
CA PRO A 279 21.08 -11.98 13.54
C PRO A 279 20.83 -12.61 14.91
N ASP A 280 20.33 -11.86 15.88
CA ASP A 280 20.07 -12.34 17.24
C ASP A 280 18.82 -13.24 17.26
N LEU A 281 17.76 -12.84 16.54
CA LEU A 281 16.54 -13.65 16.38
C LEU A 281 16.74 -14.90 15.52
N LYS A 282 17.79 -14.97 14.68
CA LYS A 282 18.11 -16.22 13.95
C LYS A 282 18.41 -17.38 14.89
N THR A 283 18.91 -17.09 16.09
CA THR A 283 19.24 -18.12 17.10
C THR A 283 18.06 -18.48 17.98
N ASP A 284 17.02 -17.63 18.04
CA ASP A 284 15.79 -17.81 18.82
C ASP A 284 14.58 -17.81 17.86
N LEU A 285 14.43 -18.94 17.17
CA LEU A 285 13.36 -19.16 16.20
C LEU A 285 11.94 -18.98 16.77
N PRO A 286 11.62 -19.41 18.02
CA PRO A 286 10.33 -19.11 18.64
C PRO A 286 10.07 -17.61 18.77
N ARG A 287 11.03 -16.84 19.29
CA ARG A 287 10.87 -15.39 19.46
C ARG A 287 10.73 -14.66 18.13
N LEU A 288 11.46 -15.11 17.11
CA LEU A 288 11.31 -14.61 15.74
C LEU A 288 9.87 -14.80 15.24
N ARG A 289 9.34 -16.03 15.36
CA ARG A 289 7.97 -16.35 14.92
C ARG A 289 6.93 -15.50 15.62
N LEU A 290 7.04 -15.37 16.94
CA LEU A 290 6.15 -14.54 17.72
C LEU A 290 6.20 -13.08 17.25
N THR A 291 7.40 -12.56 17.00
CA THR A 291 7.58 -11.19 16.50
C THR A 291 6.92 -11.02 15.14
N PHE A 292 7.12 -11.98 14.23
CA PHE A 292 6.51 -11.98 12.92
C PHE A 292 4.96 -12.02 12.99
N ALA A 293 4.42 -12.91 13.81
CA ALA A 293 2.98 -13.03 14.05
C ALA A 293 2.38 -11.72 14.57
N LYS A 294 3.04 -11.06 15.53
CA LYS A 294 2.62 -9.74 16.05
C LYS A 294 2.58 -8.68 14.95
N ILE A 295 3.58 -8.66 14.06
CA ILE A 295 3.57 -7.74 12.90
C ILE A 295 2.40 -8.05 11.98
N MET A 296 2.15 -9.33 11.65
CA MET A 296 1.02 -9.71 10.79
C MET A 296 -0.31 -9.34 11.41
N ALA A 297 -0.51 -9.60 12.71
CA ALA A 297 -1.72 -9.22 13.44
C ALA A 297 -1.91 -7.69 13.48
N ALA A 298 -0.84 -6.91 13.66
CA ALA A 298 -0.91 -5.45 13.66
C ALA A 298 -1.27 -4.88 12.27
N VAL A 299 -0.72 -5.46 11.21
CA VAL A 299 -0.93 -4.99 9.83
C VAL A 299 -2.28 -5.43 9.29
N PHE A 300 -2.63 -6.71 9.46
CA PHE A 300 -3.83 -7.34 8.92
C PHE A 300 -4.91 -7.53 9.98
N ASP A 301 -5.01 -6.56 10.90
CA ASP A 301 -6.08 -6.48 11.88
C ASP A 301 -7.47 -6.45 11.20
N SER A 302 -8.45 -6.91 11.94
CA SER A 302 -9.85 -7.00 11.57
C SER A 302 -10.69 -5.83 12.09
N ALA A 303 -10.09 -4.88 12.83
CA ALA A 303 -10.75 -3.66 13.28
C ALA A 303 -10.95 -2.66 12.12
N HIS A 304 -12.17 -2.56 11.60
CA HIS A 304 -12.53 -1.48 10.67
C HIS A 304 -12.59 -0.13 11.40
N ARG A 305 -11.60 0.73 11.19
CA ARG A 305 -11.54 2.07 11.80
C ARG A 305 -12.17 3.13 10.89
N SER A 306 -13.01 4.00 11.46
CA SER A 306 -13.61 5.12 10.71
C SER A 306 -12.55 6.16 10.33
N PRO A 307 -12.58 6.72 9.10
CA PRO A 307 -11.74 7.85 8.70
C PRO A 307 -11.83 9.07 9.63
N GLU A 308 -12.91 9.23 10.39
CA GLU A 308 -13.10 10.34 11.34
C GLU A 308 -12.16 10.25 12.56
N LEU A 309 -11.73 9.03 12.88
CA LEU A 309 -10.78 8.74 13.98
C LEU A 309 -9.33 9.00 13.59
N ALA A 310 -9.05 9.26 12.30
CA ALA A 310 -7.71 9.61 11.83
C ALA A 310 -7.13 10.82 12.57
N ASN A 311 -5.82 10.85 12.79
CA ASN A 311 -5.16 11.95 13.48
C ASN A 311 -5.32 13.31 12.76
N THR A 312 -5.57 13.30 11.45
CA THR A 312 -5.80 14.49 10.63
C THR A 312 -6.90 14.28 9.58
N ALA A 313 -7.41 15.38 9.04
CA ALA A 313 -8.37 15.37 7.93
C ALA A 313 -7.62 15.11 6.61
N TYR A 314 -7.41 13.84 6.28
CA TYR A 314 -6.76 13.49 5.02
C TYR A 314 -7.60 13.87 3.81
N HIS A 315 -6.96 14.33 2.74
CA HIS A 315 -7.61 14.65 1.47
C HIS A 315 -8.36 13.43 0.92
N THR A 316 -9.67 13.54 0.67
CA THR A 316 -10.57 12.40 0.39
C THR A 316 -11.00 12.21 -1.06
N LYS A 317 -10.64 13.07 -2.02
CA LYS A 317 -11.16 12.97 -3.40
C LYS A 317 -10.65 11.69 -4.10
N ILE A 318 -11.58 10.78 -4.35
CA ILE A 318 -11.42 9.56 -5.15
C ILE A 318 -11.70 9.90 -6.61
N GLU A 319 -10.90 9.38 -7.54
CA GLU A 319 -11.26 9.33 -8.96
C GLU A 319 -12.58 8.53 -9.10
N PRO A 320 -13.64 9.10 -9.69
CA PRO A 320 -14.98 8.49 -9.72
C PRO A 320 -15.08 7.07 -10.32
N SER A 321 -14.01 6.58 -10.95
CA SER A 321 -13.97 5.29 -11.64
C SER A 321 -13.62 4.09 -10.76
N SER A 322 -13.10 4.27 -9.54
CA SER A 322 -12.83 3.14 -8.63
C SER A 322 -14.03 2.86 -7.73
N MET A 323 -14.97 2.05 -8.22
CA MET A 323 -15.99 1.43 -7.38
C MET A 323 -15.32 0.52 -6.35
N VAL A 324 -15.48 0.88 -5.07
CA VAL A 324 -14.96 0.27 -3.82
C VAL A 324 -13.75 1.01 -3.25
N SER A 325 -13.99 1.79 -2.21
CA SER A 325 -13.51 1.46 -0.85
C SER A 325 -13.87 2.60 0.11
N LYS A 326 -14.60 2.28 1.18
CA LYS A 326 -14.44 2.98 2.46
C LYS A 326 -12.93 3.00 2.71
N ARG A 327 -12.31 4.17 2.92
CA ARG A 327 -10.86 4.20 3.10
C ARG A 327 -10.51 3.33 4.30
N LEU A 328 -9.63 2.39 4.06
CA LEU A 328 -9.07 1.57 5.10
C LEU A 328 -7.82 2.26 5.61
N GLN A 329 -7.46 1.95 6.84
CA GLN A 329 -6.32 2.53 7.50
C GLN A 329 -5.00 2.25 6.76
N LEU A 330 -4.91 1.09 6.09
CA LEU A 330 -3.81 0.70 5.23
C LEU A 330 -4.31 0.60 3.78
N GLY A 331 -3.81 1.44 2.88
CA GLY A 331 -4.24 1.44 1.48
C GLY A 331 -3.72 0.21 0.73
N THR A 332 -2.40 0.14 0.62
CA THR A 332 -1.66 -0.97 0.02
C THR A 332 -0.62 -1.52 0.99
N VAL A 333 -0.51 -2.84 1.09
CA VAL A 333 0.57 -3.50 1.82
C VAL A 333 1.46 -4.22 0.81
N HIS A 334 2.76 -3.94 0.86
CA HIS A 334 3.78 -4.66 0.09
C HIS A 334 4.62 -5.49 1.04
N LEU A 335 4.65 -6.79 0.79
CA LEU A 335 5.45 -7.73 1.54
C LEU A 335 6.53 -8.29 0.62
N LYS A 336 7.78 -8.21 1.04
CA LYS A 336 8.90 -8.89 0.37
C LYS A 336 9.57 -9.82 1.37
N TYR A 337 9.53 -11.11 1.07
CA TYR A 337 10.07 -12.14 1.93
C TYR A 337 11.28 -12.80 1.31
N ASN A 338 12.27 -13.04 2.17
CA ASN A 338 13.42 -13.86 1.86
C ASN A 338 13.18 -15.28 2.39
N CYS A 339 13.94 -16.23 1.87
CA CYS A 339 13.89 -17.71 1.99
C CYS A 339 13.86 -18.38 3.39
N TRP A 340 13.41 -17.70 4.45
CA TRP A 340 13.48 -18.19 5.83
C TRP A 340 12.11 -18.38 6.52
N LEU A 341 11.01 -18.03 5.85
CA LEU A 341 9.67 -18.32 6.38
C LEU A 341 9.46 -19.84 6.47
N ARG A 342 9.04 -20.31 7.64
CA ARG A 342 8.59 -21.68 7.85
C ARG A 342 7.10 -21.79 7.53
N PRO A 343 6.54 -22.99 7.30
CA PRO A 343 5.15 -23.11 6.90
C PRO A 343 4.12 -22.51 7.88
N LYS A 344 4.34 -22.67 9.19
CA LYS A 344 3.52 -22.03 10.23
C LYS A 344 3.52 -20.50 10.15
N ASP A 345 4.60 -19.89 9.67
CA ASP A 345 4.71 -18.44 9.50
C ASP A 345 3.86 -17.99 8.29
N VAL A 346 3.83 -18.81 7.25
CA VAL A 346 2.99 -18.59 6.06
C VAL A 346 1.51 -18.74 6.40
N GLU A 347 1.14 -19.72 7.22
CA GLU A 347 -0.22 -19.92 7.73
C GLU A 347 -0.68 -18.74 8.60
N ALA A 348 0.17 -18.29 9.52
CA ALA A 348 -0.07 -17.11 10.35
C ALA A 348 -0.31 -15.85 9.49
N MET A 349 0.47 -15.67 8.42
CA MET A 349 0.28 -14.57 7.49
C MET A 349 -1.04 -14.68 6.71
N PHE A 350 -1.33 -15.84 6.12
CA PHE A 350 -2.53 -16.03 5.30
C PHE A 350 -3.82 -15.98 6.11
N SER A 351 -3.83 -16.52 7.34
CA SER A 351 -4.96 -16.38 8.25
C SER A 351 -5.25 -14.90 8.57
N ALA A 352 -4.21 -14.09 8.79
CA ALA A 352 -4.36 -12.65 8.99
C ALA A 352 -4.94 -11.96 7.74
N ILE A 353 -4.42 -12.27 6.56
CA ILE A 353 -4.90 -11.70 5.28
C ILE A 353 -6.37 -12.06 5.02
N ALA A 354 -6.76 -13.30 5.28
CA ALA A 354 -8.11 -13.80 5.03
C ALA A 354 -9.19 -13.09 5.87
N VAL A 355 -8.81 -12.50 7.01
CA VAL A 355 -9.74 -11.73 7.86
C VAL A 355 -9.46 -10.22 7.85
N SER A 356 -8.46 -9.78 7.07
CA SER A 356 -8.02 -8.40 7.03
C SER A 356 -9.13 -7.47 6.54
N GLN A 357 -9.45 -6.50 7.37
CA GLN A 357 -10.33 -5.38 7.01
C GLN A 357 -9.56 -4.06 6.90
N THR A 358 -8.26 -4.05 7.20
CA THR A 358 -7.43 -2.84 7.21
C THR A 358 -6.80 -2.54 5.86
N THR A 359 -6.71 -3.50 4.93
CA THR A 359 -6.14 -3.29 3.58
C THR A 359 -7.01 -3.79 2.43
N SER A 360 -6.95 -3.05 1.32
CA SER A 360 -7.67 -3.37 0.08
C SER A 360 -6.76 -3.86 -1.04
N LYS A 361 -5.46 -3.62 -0.91
CA LYS A 361 -4.46 -4.01 -1.89
C LYS A 361 -3.29 -4.69 -1.20
N LEU A 362 -2.97 -5.89 -1.64
CA LEU A 362 -1.81 -6.64 -1.17
C LEU A 362 -0.90 -6.94 -2.35
N SER A 363 0.41 -6.80 -2.15
CA SER A 363 1.42 -7.29 -3.07
C SER A 363 2.46 -8.08 -2.31
N MET A 364 2.82 -9.26 -2.79
CA MET A 364 3.77 -10.14 -2.12
C MET A 364 4.83 -10.65 -3.10
N ARG A 365 6.11 -10.46 -2.75
CA ARG A 365 7.24 -11.16 -3.35
C ARG A 365 7.72 -12.27 -2.43
N LEU A 366 7.79 -13.48 -2.95
CA LEU A 366 8.33 -14.62 -2.23
C LEU A 366 9.65 -15.03 -2.91
N GLN A 367 10.77 -14.96 -2.18
CA GLN A 367 12.08 -15.44 -2.62
C GLN A 367 12.49 -16.66 -1.81
N MET A 368 13.01 -17.70 -2.47
CA MET A 368 13.26 -19.01 -1.87
C MET A 368 14.73 -19.45 -2.02
N ARG A 369 15.16 -20.41 -1.19
CA ARG A 369 16.48 -21.07 -1.29
C ARG A 369 16.29 -22.40 -1.99
N GLU A 370 17.24 -22.79 -2.84
CA GLU A 370 17.27 -24.10 -3.53
C GLU A 370 17.62 -25.29 -2.62
N ASP A 371 17.58 -25.16 -1.28
CA ASP A 371 17.95 -26.30 -0.41
C ASP A 371 16.89 -27.41 -0.44
N GLN A 372 17.26 -28.65 -0.09
CA GLN A 372 16.34 -29.79 -0.20
C GLN A 372 15.14 -29.74 0.77
N ASP A 373 15.09 -28.77 1.69
CA ASP A 373 13.91 -28.48 2.52
C ASP A 373 12.95 -27.49 1.82
N SER A 374 13.35 -26.91 0.69
CA SER A 374 12.51 -26.16 -0.25
C SER A 374 11.51 -27.03 -1.05
N VAL A 375 11.48 -28.34 -0.84
CA VAL A 375 10.36 -29.18 -1.30
C VAL A 375 9.30 -29.33 -0.20
N LYS A 376 9.61 -28.92 1.05
CA LYS A 376 8.71 -29.02 2.22
C LYS A 376 8.03 -27.70 2.61
N TRP A 377 8.59 -26.54 2.31
CA TRP A 377 7.91 -25.25 2.58
C TRP A 377 6.61 -25.13 1.79
N TRP A 378 6.63 -25.69 0.58
CA TRP A 378 5.45 -25.91 -0.21
C TRP A 378 4.60 -27.07 0.31
N LYS A 379 4.93 -27.96 1.25
CA LYS A 379 3.99 -29.05 1.69
C LYS A 379 2.69 -28.57 2.36
N TRP A 380 2.64 -27.31 2.79
CA TRP A 380 1.41 -26.64 3.22
C TRP A 380 0.70 -25.93 2.06
N LEU A 381 1.33 -26.00 0.90
CA LEU A 381 0.93 -25.45 -0.37
C LEU A 381 1.01 -26.50 -1.54
N VAL A 382 1.32 -27.77 -1.25
CA VAL A 382 1.65 -28.88 -2.15
C VAL A 382 1.16 -30.07 -1.39
N MET A 383 -0.04 -30.35 -1.78
CA MET A 383 -0.71 -31.58 -1.56
C MET A 383 -0.10 -32.54 -2.57
N THR A 384 0.36 -33.71 -2.15
CA THR A 384 0.70 -34.76 -3.13
C THR A 384 -0.52 -35.04 -4.02
N VAL A 385 -0.38 -35.69 -5.17
CA VAL A 385 -1.57 -36.09 -5.99
C VAL A 385 -2.61 -36.85 -5.14
N GLU A 386 -2.15 -37.64 -4.15
CA GLU A 386 -3.02 -38.29 -3.17
C GLU A 386 -3.67 -37.31 -2.17
N ASP A 387 -2.94 -36.26 -1.76
CA ASP A 387 -3.51 -35.19 -0.95
C ASP A 387 -4.43 -34.26 -1.78
N VAL A 388 -4.17 -33.97 -3.06
CA VAL A 388 -5.04 -33.18 -3.98
C VAL A 388 -6.33 -33.94 -4.26
N GLU A 389 -6.25 -35.27 -4.43
CA GLU A 389 -7.42 -36.15 -4.47
C GLU A 389 -8.18 -36.16 -3.13
N ALA A 390 -7.49 -35.98 -2.00
CA ALA A 390 -8.09 -35.75 -0.68
C ALA A 390 -8.59 -34.30 -0.45
N PHE A 391 -8.09 -33.30 -1.19
CA PHE A 391 -8.47 -31.88 -1.08
C PHE A 391 -9.54 -31.43 -2.06
N ALA A 392 -9.73 -32.15 -3.16
CA ALA A 392 -10.87 -31.93 -4.03
C ALA A 392 -12.21 -32.02 -3.26
N PRO A 393 -12.40 -32.93 -2.28
CA PRO A 393 -13.46 -32.85 -1.27
C PRO A 393 -13.43 -31.54 -0.49
N VAL A 394 -12.30 -31.14 0.13
CA VAL A 394 -12.12 -29.91 0.92
C VAL A 394 -12.55 -28.64 0.19
N LEU A 395 -12.09 -28.44 -1.04
CA LEU A 395 -12.41 -27.26 -1.86
C LEU A 395 -13.87 -27.22 -2.32
N ASN A 396 -14.53 -28.38 -2.36
CA ASN A 396 -15.96 -28.50 -2.65
C ASN A 396 -16.79 -28.74 -1.37
N SER A 397 -16.15 -28.73 -0.20
CA SER A 397 -16.75 -28.96 1.11
C SER A 397 -17.45 -27.68 1.56
N GLU A 398 -18.58 -27.82 2.26
CA GLU A 398 -19.23 -26.66 2.88
C GLU A 398 -18.34 -26.04 3.99
N HIS A 399 -17.39 -26.82 4.55
CA HIS A 399 -16.58 -26.47 5.73
C HIS A 399 -15.07 -26.76 5.52
N PRO A 400 -14.39 -26.05 4.61
CA PRO A 400 -13.01 -26.35 4.18
C PRO A 400 -11.96 -26.28 5.31
N GLU A 401 -12.18 -25.43 6.31
CA GLU A 401 -11.32 -25.27 7.49
C GLU A 401 -11.22 -26.51 8.37
N GLU A 402 -12.26 -27.33 8.42
CA GLU A 402 -12.32 -28.51 9.29
C GLU A 402 -11.52 -29.66 8.71
N GLU A 403 -11.58 -29.82 7.39
CA GLU A 403 -10.75 -30.79 6.68
C GLU A 403 -9.29 -30.34 6.64
N VAL A 404 -9.00 -29.03 6.62
CA VAL A 404 -7.64 -28.49 6.78
C VAL A 404 -7.08 -28.75 8.19
N CYS A 405 -7.92 -28.62 9.23
CA CYS A 405 -7.50 -28.85 10.62
C CYS A 405 -7.57 -30.34 11.04
N VAL A 406 -8.10 -31.23 10.19
CA VAL A 406 -8.35 -32.65 10.51
C VAL A 406 -9.23 -32.78 11.76
N CYS A 407 -10.24 -31.91 11.89
CA CYS A 407 -11.16 -31.91 13.02
C CYS A 407 -12.41 -32.72 12.65
N PRO A 408 -12.76 -33.81 13.38
CA PRO A 408 -14.02 -34.50 13.15
C PRO A 408 -15.18 -33.60 13.60
N ARG A 409 -16.17 -33.40 12.71
CA ARG A 409 -17.33 -32.56 12.98
C ARG A 409 -18.01 -32.97 14.29
N GLY A 410 -18.13 -32.01 15.19
CA GLY A 410 -18.70 -32.15 16.51
C GLY A 410 -20.18 -31.77 16.56
N GLN A 411 -20.65 -31.47 17.78
CA GLN A 411 -22.04 -31.04 18.02
C GLN A 411 -22.20 -29.52 18.01
N VAL A 412 -21.11 -28.80 18.25
CA VAL A 412 -21.05 -27.34 18.16
C VAL A 412 -20.48 -26.99 16.79
N GLU A 413 -21.25 -26.26 15.99
CA GLU A 413 -20.82 -25.79 14.66
C GLU A 413 -19.67 -24.78 14.79
N GLU A 414 -18.85 -24.67 13.75
CA GLU A 414 -17.82 -23.63 13.66
C GLU A 414 -18.46 -22.23 13.73
N SER A 415 -17.76 -21.30 14.38
CA SER A 415 -18.26 -19.94 14.52
C SER A 415 -17.12 -18.94 14.62
N TYR A 416 -17.46 -17.67 14.43
CA TYR A 416 -16.56 -16.57 14.72
C TYR A 416 -16.78 -16.11 16.16
N ALA A 417 -15.67 -15.87 16.83
CA ALA A 417 -15.63 -15.34 18.18
C ALA A 417 -14.62 -14.20 18.29
N THR A 418 -14.80 -13.41 19.33
CA THR A 418 -13.79 -12.52 19.86
C THR A 418 -13.12 -13.20 21.04
N LEU A 419 -11.81 -13.38 20.96
CA LEU A 419 -10.99 -13.83 22.08
C LEU A 419 -10.70 -12.63 23.00
N GLU A 420 -10.93 -12.80 24.29
CA GLU A 420 -10.71 -11.74 25.30
C GLU A 420 -9.25 -11.30 25.41
N SER A 421 -9.05 -10.08 25.94
CA SER A 421 -7.71 -9.58 26.25
C SER A 421 -7.05 -10.44 27.32
N GLU A 422 -5.75 -10.65 27.19
CA GLU A 422 -4.90 -11.43 28.09
C GLU A 422 -5.21 -12.93 28.15
N ALA A 423 -6.12 -13.43 27.31
CA ALA A 423 -6.46 -14.84 27.22
C ALA A 423 -5.25 -15.70 26.80
N PRO A 424 -5.03 -16.88 27.43
CA PRO A 424 -3.95 -17.78 27.07
C PRO A 424 -4.22 -18.49 25.74
N ILE A 425 -3.25 -18.38 24.83
CA ILE A 425 -3.25 -18.99 23.50
C ILE A 425 -2.13 -20.03 23.45
N ARG A 426 -2.50 -21.28 23.23
CA ARG A 426 -1.56 -22.35 22.90
C ARG A 426 -1.27 -22.28 21.41
N TRP A 427 -0.12 -21.70 21.11
CA TRP A 427 0.42 -21.62 19.77
C TRP A 427 1.42 -22.78 19.58
N GLN A 428 1.34 -23.49 18.46
CA GLN A 428 2.21 -24.66 18.16
C GLN A 428 2.06 -25.86 19.11
N PHE A 429 0.83 -26.29 19.37
CA PHE A 429 0.53 -27.43 20.24
C PHE A 429 0.81 -28.82 19.63
N ASP A 430 1.20 -28.90 18.36
CA ASP A 430 1.46 -30.15 17.63
C ASP A 430 2.91 -30.67 17.73
N GLU A 431 3.84 -29.91 18.32
CA GLU A 431 5.25 -30.31 18.46
C GLU A 431 5.57 -30.70 19.92
N GLU A 432 6.54 -31.61 20.15
CA GLU A 432 6.95 -32.10 21.48
C GLU A 432 7.49 -30.99 22.42
N ASP A 433 7.66 -29.77 21.92
CA ASP A 433 8.14 -28.61 22.67
C ASP A 433 6.98 -27.91 23.40
N GLU A 434 7.00 -27.93 24.74
CA GLU A 434 6.10 -27.12 25.57
C GLU A 434 6.50 -25.64 25.49
N TYR A 435 5.84 -24.87 24.62
CA TYR A 435 5.96 -23.41 24.61
C TYR A 435 4.98 -22.77 25.61
N PRO A 436 5.37 -21.67 26.28
CA PRO A 436 4.46 -20.92 27.13
C PRO A 436 3.28 -20.38 26.32
N ALA A 437 2.10 -20.37 26.95
CA ALA A 437 0.91 -19.77 26.37
C ALA A 437 1.16 -18.27 26.11
N LEU A 438 0.71 -17.79 24.95
CA LEU A 438 0.77 -16.38 24.59
C LEU A 438 -0.47 -15.68 25.09
N SER A 439 -0.34 -14.39 25.34
CA SER A 439 -1.48 -13.51 25.57
C SER A 439 -1.23 -12.17 24.90
N PHE A 440 -2.31 -11.50 24.53
CA PHE A 440 -2.27 -10.18 23.91
C PHE A 440 -3.03 -9.21 24.81
N GLU A 441 -2.51 -8.01 25.02
CA GLU A 441 -3.16 -6.98 25.87
C GLU A 441 -4.53 -6.52 25.33
N SER A 442 -4.86 -6.93 24.11
CA SER A 442 -6.07 -6.53 23.43
C SER A 442 -6.83 -7.74 22.91
N PRO A 443 -8.17 -7.66 22.84
CA PRO A 443 -8.98 -8.74 22.31
C PRO A 443 -8.71 -8.97 20.82
N ILE A 444 -8.77 -10.23 20.40
CA ILE A 444 -8.57 -10.66 19.02
C ILE A 444 -9.93 -11.01 18.41
N ARG A 445 -10.36 -10.25 17.41
CA ARG A 445 -11.64 -10.47 16.73
C ARG A 445 -11.49 -11.43 15.55
N TYR A 446 -12.60 -12.06 15.16
CA TYR A 446 -12.68 -13.01 14.04
C TYR A 446 -11.77 -14.22 14.22
N VAL A 447 -11.61 -14.66 15.46
CA VAL A 447 -11.09 -16.00 15.75
C VAL A 447 -12.12 -16.99 15.26
N ARG A 448 -11.70 -17.90 14.38
CA ARG A 448 -12.60 -18.92 13.82
C ARG A 448 -12.41 -20.22 14.57
N THR A 449 -13.41 -20.65 15.31
CA THR A 449 -13.37 -21.93 16.04
C THR A 449 -13.67 -23.08 15.08
N CYS A 450 -12.99 -24.22 15.22
CA CYS A 450 -13.38 -25.45 14.55
C CYS A 450 -14.61 -26.07 15.25
N SER A 451 -15.40 -26.88 14.54
CA SER A 451 -16.46 -27.65 15.20
C SER A 451 -15.87 -28.61 16.25
N ASP A 452 -16.56 -28.74 17.38
CA ASP A 452 -16.17 -29.64 18.45
C ASP A 452 -17.36 -30.23 19.22
N TYR A 453 -17.07 -31.13 20.16
CA TYR A 453 -18.09 -31.82 20.94
C TYR A 453 -18.76 -30.95 22.01
N GLY A 454 -18.39 -29.67 22.16
CA GLY A 454 -18.95 -28.73 23.12
C GLY A 454 -18.49 -28.90 24.57
N GLU A 455 -17.76 -29.96 24.90
CA GLU A 455 -17.28 -30.26 26.25
C GLU A 455 -15.79 -29.92 26.48
N SER A 456 -15.03 -29.68 25.40
CA SER A 456 -13.60 -29.38 25.49
C SER A 456 -13.37 -27.98 26.09
N GLU A 457 -12.49 -27.90 27.10
CA GLU A 457 -12.01 -26.64 27.68
C GLU A 457 -11.19 -25.84 26.65
N TRP A 458 -10.34 -26.54 25.89
CA TRP A 458 -9.52 -25.98 24.82
C TRP A 458 -10.16 -26.29 23.46
N VAL A 459 -10.31 -25.25 22.66
CA VAL A 459 -10.95 -25.29 21.34
C VAL A 459 -9.89 -25.00 20.28
N ASP A 460 -9.82 -25.84 19.25
CA ASP A 460 -9.01 -25.60 18.07
C ASP A 460 -9.59 -24.39 17.31
N ALA A 461 -8.75 -23.41 17.00
CA ALA A 461 -9.17 -22.19 16.33
C ALA A 461 -8.10 -21.63 15.40
N LEU A 462 -8.53 -21.00 14.31
CA LEU A 462 -7.69 -20.15 13.48
C LEU A 462 -7.68 -18.74 14.07
N VAL A 463 -6.53 -18.35 14.61
CA VAL A 463 -6.32 -17.03 15.21
C VAL A 463 -5.61 -16.12 14.19
N PRO A 464 -6.18 -14.95 13.84
CA PRO A 464 -5.57 -14.02 12.89
C PRO A 464 -4.13 -13.64 13.28
N GLY A 465 -3.19 -13.84 12.35
CA GLY A 465 -1.78 -13.52 12.59
C GLY A 465 -1.01 -14.62 13.32
N LEU A 466 -1.67 -15.68 13.82
CA LEU A 466 -1.02 -16.82 14.47
C LEU A 466 -1.30 -18.16 13.77
N GLY A 467 -2.34 -18.24 12.94
CA GLY A 467 -2.77 -19.49 12.31
C GLY A 467 -3.47 -20.40 13.31
N ARG A 468 -3.34 -21.72 13.14
CA ARG A 468 -3.94 -22.73 14.01
C ARG A 468 -3.38 -22.66 15.43
N CYS A 469 -4.28 -22.46 16.38
CA CYS A 469 -4.01 -22.36 17.81
C CYS A 469 -5.07 -23.13 18.61
N GLN A 470 -4.82 -23.32 19.90
CA GLN A 470 -5.82 -23.70 20.88
C GLN A 470 -6.07 -22.54 21.84
N VAL A 471 -7.35 -22.26 22.11
CA VAL A 471 -7.82 -21.19 23.01
C VAL A 471 -8.81 -21.75 24.01
N GLN A 472 -8.97 -21.12 25.17
CA GLN A 472 -9.98 -21.56 26.14
C GLN A 472 -11.37 -21.13 25.70
N ARG A 473 -12.35 -22.02 25.88
CA ARG A 473 -13.75 -21.74 25.54
C ARG A 473 -14.32 -20.56 26.32
N ASP A 474 -13.97 -20.45 27.60
CA ASP A 474 -14.49 -19.41 28.50
C ASP A 474 -13.99 -18.00 28.11
N ASP A 475 -12.90 -17.90 27.35
CA ASP A 475 -12.36 -16.64 26.84
C ASP A 475 -12.91 -16.26 25.46
N LEU A 476 -13.83 -17.06 24.90
CA LEU A 476 -14.47 -16.81 23.60
C LEU A 476 -15.84 -16.15 23.78
N VAL A 477 -15.94 -14.92 23.29
CA VAL A 477 -17.19 -14.19 23.17
C VAL A 477 -17.71 -14.36 21.74
N PHE A 478 -18.74 -15.18 21.57
CA PHE A 478 -19.40 -15.38 20.28
C PHE A 478 -20.29 -14.18 19.96
N ASP A 479 -20.17 -13.66 18.73
CA ASP A 479 -21.00 -12.55 18.28
C ASP A 479 -22.41 -13.07 17.90
N ASP A 480 -23.46 -12.55 18.54
CA ASP A 480 -24.87 -12.89 18.25
C ASP A 480 -25.39 -12.28 16.92
N THR A 481 -24.59 -11.43 16.27
CA THR A 481 -24.96 -10.84 14.99
C THR A 481 -24.46 -11.72 13.86
N GLU A 482 -25.40 -12.29 13.11
CA GLU A 482 -25.22 -12.55 11.68
C GLU A 482 -24.96 -11.21 10.97
N ASP A 483 -23.83 -10.54 11.27
CA ASP A 483 -23.45 -9.29 10.61
C ASP A 483 -23.07 -9.63 9.17
N ASP A 484 -24.12 -9.53 8.36
CA ASP A 484 -24.26 -9.59 6.93
C ASP A 484 -23.36 -8.58 6.21
N VAL A 485 -22.03 -8.65 6.37
CA VAL A 485 -21.04 -8.15 5.39
C VAL A 485 -19.71 -8.91 5.56
N ARG A 486 -19.63 -10.14 5.05
CA ARG A 486 -18.35 -10.81 4.72
C ARG A 486 -17.63 -10.11 3.57
N SER A 487 -17.23 -8.85 3.74
CA SER A 487 -16.33 -8.20 2.80
C SER A 487 -14.94 -8.14 3.41
N THR A 488 -14.14 -9.17 3.14
CA THR A 488 -12.69 -8.99 3.12
C THR A 488 -12.42 -7.76 2.24
N ALA A 489 -11.71 -6.79 2.79
CA ALA A 489 -11.56 -5.51 2.09
C ALA A 489 -10.59 -5.63 0.90
N LEU A 490 -9.88 -6.76 0.82
CA LEU A 490 -8.93 -7.11 -0.23
C LEU A 490 -9.63 -7.24 -1.58
N THR A 491 -9.40 -6.25 -2.45
CA THR A 491 -9.93 -6.23 -3.83
C THR A 491 -8.83 -6.32 -4.88
N SER A 492 -7.57 -6.16 -4.48
CA SER A 492 -6.41 -6.26 -5.36
C SER A 492 -5.34 -7.13 -4.73
N LEU A 493 -4.86 -8.12 -5.48
CA LEU A 493 -3.79 -9.01 -5.06
C LEU A 493 -2.72 -9.09 -6.16
N THR A 494 -1.45 -8.93 -5.77
CA THR A 494 -0.30 -9.22 -6.63
C THR A 494 0.59 -10.24 -5.95
N LEU A 495 0.86 -11.35 -6.63
CA LEU A 495 1.81 -12.37 -6.21
C LEU A 495 2.92 -12.48 -7.25
N GLN A 496 4.18 -12.57 -6.81
CA GLN A 496 5.29 -12.89 -7.70
C GLN A 496 6.27 -13.80 -6.97
N PHE A 497 6.67 -14.85 -7.68
CA PHE A 497 7.66 -15.81 -7.21
C PHE A 497 9.00 -15.49 -7.88
N ALA A 498 10.09 -15.53 -7.12
CA ALA A 498 11.45 -15.28 -7.62
C ALA A 498 12.32 -16.53 -7.49
N ASP A 499 13.14 -16.79 -8.51
CA ASP A 499 14.19 -17.82 -8.57
C ASP A 499 13.68 -19.27 -8.37
N PHE A 500 13.09 -19.87 -9.41
CA PHE A 500 12.68 -21.29 -9.41
C PHE A 500 13.03 -22.01 -10.71
N ASP A 501 13.60 -23.20 -10.54
CA ASP A 501 13.51 -24.31 -11.50
C ASP A 501 12.35 -25.22 -11.03
N ASP A 502 11.18 -25.11 -11.65
CA ASP A 502 9.98 -25.96 -11.45
C ASP A 502 9.27 -25.88 -10.08
N PRO A 503 8.54 -24.78 -9.78
CA PRO A 503 7.73 -24.65 -8.56
C PRO A 503 6.42 -25.44 -8.66
N ASP A 504 6.07 -26.15 -7.58
CA ASP A 504 4.78 -26.81 -7.39
C ASP A 504 3.82 -25.85 -6.66
N PHE A 505 2.63 -25.61 -7.25
CA PHE A 505 1.73 -24.50 -6.93
C PHE A 505 0.32 -24.94 -6.49
N ASP A 506 0.15 -26.21 -6.11
CA ASP A 506 -1.15 -26.88 -5.93
C ASP A 506 -2.12 -26.25 -4.90
N SER A 507 -1.66 -25.29 -4.12
CA SER A 507 -2.43 -24.58 -3.09
C SER A 507 -2.71 -23.10 -3.32
N LEU A 508 -2.09 -22.52 -4.34
CA LEU A 508 -2.51 -21.23 -4.80
C LEU A 508 -4.03 -21.23 -5.08
N PRO A 509 -4.64 -22.30 -5.63
CA PRO A 509 -6.09 -22.45 -5.70
C PRO A 509 -6.80 -22.34 -4.34
N ILE A 510 -6.24 -22.91 -3.26
CA ILE A 510 -6.83 -22.89 -1.91
C ILE A 510 -6.82 -21.48 -1.35
N PHE A 511 -5.69 -20.80 -1.45
CA PHE A 511 -5.59 -19.40 -1.05
C PHE A 511 -6.54 -18.52 -1.87
N LEU A 512 -6.57 -18.69 -3.19
CA LEU A 512 -7.50 -17.96 -4.06
C LEU A 512 -8.97 -18.34 -3.79
N ALA A 513 -9.29 -19.54 -3.31
CA ALA A 513 -10.65 -19.87 -2.89
C ALA A 513 -11.06 -19.05 -1.65
N ALA A 514 -10.13 -18.86 -0.70
CA ALA A 514 -10.39 -18.09 0.52
C ALA A 514 -10.58 -16.59 0.26
N VAL A 515 -9.79 -15.99 -0.63
CA VAL A 515 -9.81 -14.52 -0.87
C VAL A 515 -10.36 -14.10 -2.22
N GLY A 516 -10.48 -15.01 -3.19
CA GLY A 516 -10.73 -14.67 -4.60
C GLY A 516 -12.12 -14.10 -4.89
N SER A 517 -13.12 -14.45 -4.08
CA SER A 517 -14.48 -13.91 -4.22
C SER A 517 -14.54 -12.38 -4.04
N SER A 518 -13.63 -11.79 -3.25
CA SER A 518 -13.55 -10.34 -3.05
C SER A 518 -12.65 -9.63 -4.09
N LEU A 519 -11.81 -10.38 -4.83
CA LEU A 519 -10.84 -9.82 -5.75
C LEU A 519 -11.48 -9.26 -7.04
N LYS A 520 -11.07 -8.04 -7.38
CA LYS A 520 -11.36 -7.36 -8.66
C LYS A 520 -10.13 -7.25 -9.54
N PHE A 521 -8.94 -7.20 -8.94
CA PHE A 521 -7.67 -7.08 -9.64
C PHE A 521 -6.71 -8.16 -9.15
N LEU A 522 -6.17 -8.95 -10.07
CA LEU A 522 -5.23 -10.01 -9.74
C LEU A 522 -4.02 -9.90 -10.66
N THR A 523 -2.83 -9.95 -10.08
CA THR A 523 -1.58 -10.06 -10.83
C THR A 523 -0.79 -11.26 -10.33
N LEU A 524 -0.40 -12.16 -11.23
CA LEU A 524 0.41 -13.34 -10.91
C LEU A 524 1.72 -13.30 -11.69
N GLY A 525 2.83 -13.50 -10.99
CA GLY A 525 4.15 -13.67 -11.56
C GLY A 525 4.50 -15.16 -11.61
N VAL A 526 4.43 -15.74 -12.81
CA VAL A 526 4.49 -17.15 -13.26
C VAL A 526 3.08 -17.72 -13.52
N ALA A 527 2.86 -18.33 -14.69
CA ALA A 527 1.65 -19.09 -14.98
C ALA A 527 1.69 -20.42 -14.19
N CYS A 528 1.33 -20.32 -12.92
CA CYS A 528 1.34 -21.39 -11.92
C CYS A 528 0.10 -22.28 -11.96
N MET A 529 -0.92 -21.90 -12.74
CA MET A 529 -2.21 -22.58 -12.82
C MET A 529 -2.92 -22.20 -14.13
N GLU A 530 -3.84 -23.06 -14.58
CA GLU A 530 -4.68 -22.80 -15.74
C GLU A 530 -5.55 -21.55 -15.51
N LEU A 531 -5.75 -20.74 -16.55
CA LEU A 531 -6.52 -19.50 -16.43
C LEU A 531 -7.95 -19.75 -15.96
N ASP A 532 -8.57 -20.84 -16.38
CA ASP A 532 -9.93 -21.19 -15.98
C ASP A 532 -10.06 -21.47 -14.49
N ASP A 533 -9.05 -22.07 -13.87
CA ASP A 533 -9.01 -22.28 -12.43
C ASP A 533 -8.87 -20.96 -11.65
N ILE A 534 -8.09 -20.01 -12.17
CA ILE A 534 -7.98 -18.67 -11.60
C ILE A 534 -9.35 -17.98 -11.63
N LEU A 535 -10.03 -18.02 -12.78
CA LEU A 535 -11.32 -17.36 -12.96
C LEU A 535 -12.43 -18.02 -12.14
N ARG A 536 -12.35 -19.33 -11.90
CA ARG A 536 -13.24 -20.06 -10.98
C ARG A 536 -13.05 -19.61 -9.53
N CYS A 537 -11.82 -19.47 -9.06
CA CYS A 537 -11.53 -19.00 -7.70
C CYS A 537 -11.83 -17.50 -7.54
N CYS A 538 -11.71 -16.71 -8.61
CA CYS A 538 -11.89 -15.25 -8.59
C CYS A 538 -13.07 -14.79 -9.47
N PRO A 539 -14.33 -15.11 -9.10
CA PRO A 539 -15.49 -14.85 -9.96
C PRO A 539 -15.78 -13.36 -10.17
N ASN A 540 -15.26 -12.47 -9.31
CA ASN A 540 -15.51 -11.02 -9.34
C ASN A 540 -14.39 -10.21 -10.02
N LEU A 541 -13.50 -10.88 -10.75
CA LEU A 541 -12.37 -10.24 -11.40
C LEU A 541 -12.79 -9.28 -12.54
N HIS A 542 -12.22 -8.09 -12.51
CA HIS A 542 -12.30 -7.07 -13.56
C HIS A 542 -11.06 -7.07 -14.44
N GLU A 543 -9.89 -7.36 -13.85
CA GLU A 543 -8.62 -7.38 -14.55
C GLU A 543 -7.69 -8.47 -14.00
N LEU A 544 -7.05 -9.20 -14.93
CA LEU A 544 -6.02 -10.18 -14.66
C LEU A 544 -4.74 -9.78 -15.39
N VAL A 545 -3.61 -9.78 -14.68
CA VAL A 545 -2.29 -9.61 -15.27
C VAL A 545 -1.44 -10.83 -14.96
N ILE A 546 -0.94 -11.48 -16.00
CA ILE A 546 0.00 -12.59 -15.89
C ILE A 546 1.37 -12.09 -16.35
N ARG A 547 2.40 -12.34 -15.56
CA ARG A 547 3.80 -12.03 -15.89
C ARG A 547 4.57 -13.33 -15.82
N ASP A 548 5.27 -13.71 -16.88
CA ASP A 548 6.05 -14.94 -16.95
C ASP A 548 7.45 -14.67 -17.53
N GLN A 549 8.30 -15.68 -17.59
CA GLN A 549 9.63 -15.60 -18.19
C GLN A 549 9.57 -15.25 -19.69
N LEU A 550 8.65 -15.86 -20.43
CA LEU A 550 8.43 -15.62 -21.87
C LEU A 550 7.54 -14.40 -22.12
N VAL A 551 6.52 -14.19 -21.28
CA VAL A 551 5.54 -13.11 -21.40
C VAL A 551 5.81 -12.05 -20.34
N GLU A 552 6.45 -10.93 -20.72
CA GLU A 552 6.73 -9.84 -19.78
C GLU A 552 5.47 -9.31 -19.09
N GLU A 553 4.35 -9.27 -19.81
CA GLU A 553 3.06 -8.78 -19.31
C GLU A 553 1.93 -9.22 -20.26
N ALA A 554 1.05 -10.12 -19.83
CA ALA A 554 -0.26 -10.36 -20.45
C ALA A 554 -1.36 -9.77 -19.57
N ARG A 555 -2.12 -8.82 -20.12
CA ARG A 555 -3.18 -8.08 -19.41
C ARG A 555 -4.52 -8.35 -20.04
N PHE A 556 -5.42 -8.93 -19.25
CA PHE A 556 -6.80 -9.23 -19.61
C PHE A 556 -7.75 -8.33 -18.83
N ASN A 557 -8.69 -7.71 -19.53
CA ASN A 557 -9.75 -6.90 -18.94
C ASN A 557 -11.10 -7.56 -19.22
N PHE A 558 -11.83 -7.88 -18.15
CA PHE A 558 -13.11 -8.57 -18.21
C PHE A 558 -14.30 -7.65 -18.02
N ALA A 559 -14.09 -6.37 -17.71
CA ALA A 559 -15.18 -5.45 -17.36
C ALA A 559 -16.21 -5.33 -18.50
N GLU A 560 -15.76 -5.09 -19.73
CA GLU A 560 -16.65 -4.99 -20.90
C GLU A 560 -17.30 -6.33 -21.24
N TYR A 561 -16.56 -7.43 -21.14
CA TYR A 561 -17.09 -8.77 -21.42
C TYR A 561 -18.21 -9.14 -20.44
N ARG A 562 -18.03 -8.85 -19.15
CA ARG A 562 -19.02 -9.11 -18.09
C ARG A 562 -20.27 -8.26 -18.24
N LEU A 563 -20.13 -6.99 -18.67
CA LEU A 563 -21.29 -6.13 -18.94
C LEU A 563 -22.20 -6.72 -20.02
N VAL A 564 -21.65 -7.51 -20.95
CA VAL A 564 -22.41 -8.12 -22.05
C VAL A 564 -22.91 -9.53 -21.69
N ASN A 565 -22.10 -10.35 -21.01
CA ASN A 565 -22.37 -11.78 -20.83
C ASN A 565 -22.76 -12.20 -19.41
N GLY A 566 -22.63 -11.32 -18.40
CA GLY A 566 -22.95 -11.61 -17.00
C GLY A 566 -21.93 -12.46 -16.24
N SER A 567 -21.10 -13.25 -16.92
CA SER A 567 -20.06 -14.11 -16.31
C SER A 567 -18.67 -13.89 -16.92
N LEU A 568 -17.65 -14.46 -16.27
CA LEU A 568 -16.29 -14.53 -16.82
C LEU A 568 -16.22 -15.53 -18.00
N PRO A 569 -15.34 -15.29 -19.00
CA PRO A 569 -15.12 -16.23 -20.09
C PRO A 569 -14.35 -17.47 -19.61
N SER A 570 -14.52 -18.61 -20.29
CA SER A 570 -13.53 -19.69 -20.25
C SER A 570 -12.42 -19.39 -21.27
N LEU A 571 -11.19 -19.38 -20.79
CA LEU A 571 -9.96 -19.08 -21.50
C LEU A 571 -9.05 -20.31 -21.48
N ASN A 572 -9.36 -21.29 -22.32
CA ASN A 572 -8.53 -22.47 -22.47
C ASN A 572 -7.44 -22.21 -23.54
N PHE A 573 -6.26 -21.77 -23.12
CA PHE A 573 -5.10 -21.61 -24.01
C PHE A 573 -3.77 -21.61 -23.22
N ASN A 574 -2.73 -22.18 -23.82
CA ASN A 574 -1.40 -22.21 -23.21
C ASN A 574 -0.62 -20.91 -23.50
N CYS A 575 -0.34 -20.11 -22.48
CA CYS A 575 0.43 -18.86 -22.61
C CYS A 575 1.88 -19.07 -23.09
N ASN A 576 2.43 -20.28 -22.94
CA ASN A 576 3.80 -20.62 -23.31
C ASN A 576 3.95 -21.05 -24.78
N ASP A 577 2.85 -21.36 -25.48
CA ASP A 577 2.84 -21.60 -26.92
C ASP A 577 2.48 -20.31 -27.68
N VAL A 578 3.51 -19.62 -28.18
CA VAL A 578 3.36 -18.38 -28.96
C VAL A 578 2.53 -18.59 -30.23
N ALA A 579 2.54 -19.77 -30.84
CA ALA A 579 1.77 -20.07 -32.04
C ALA A 579 0.28 -20.25 -31.71
N GLU A 580 -0.04 -20.90 -30.59
CA GLU A 580 -1.41 -21.02 -30.08
C GLU A 580 -1.96 -19.67 -29.64
N LEU A 581 -1.18 -18.90 -28.87
CA LEU A 581 -1.52 -17.54 -28.46
C LEU A 581 -1.81 -16.63 -29.67
N SER A 582 -0.94 -16.68 -30.69
CA SER A 582 -1.13 -15.91 -31.93
C SER A 582 -2.40 -16.29 -32.67
N ARG A 583 -2.72 -17.60 -32.75
CA ARG A 583 -3.94 -18.10 -33.38
C ARG A 583 -5.19 -17.67 -32.62
N ALA A 584 -5.18 -17.76 -31.30
CA ALA A 584 -6.29 -17.37 -30.43
C ALA A 584 -6.56 -15.85 -30.47
N LEU A 585 -5.51 -15.02 -30.49
CA LEU A 585 -5.64 -13.57 -30.62
C LEU A 585 -6.08 -13.12 -32.02
N SER A 586 -5.76 -13.89 -33.06
CA SER A 586 -6.18 -13.59 -34.44
C SER A 586 -7.66 -13.88 -34.69
N ASP A 587 -8.30 -14.73 -33.86
CA ASP A 587 -9.72 -15.02 -33.97
C ASP A 587 -10.58 -14.01 -33.19
N THR A 588 -11.24 -13.12 -33.93
CA THR A 588 -12.17 -12.10 -33.39
C THR A 588 -13.37 -12.66 -32.62
N LYS A 589 -13.68 -13.97 -32.78
CA LYS A 589 -14.76 -14.63 -32.03
C LYS A 589 -14.28 -15.21 -30.71
N ASN A 590 -12.97 -15.41 -30.54
CA ASN A 590 -12.40 -15.96 -29.34
C ASN A 590 -12.57 -14.98 -28.15
N PRO A 591 -13.08 -15.41 -26.99
CA PRO A 591 -13.16 -14.56 -25.80
C PRO A 591 -11.82 -13.93 -25.40
N LEU A 592 -10.71 -14.62 -25.64
CA LEU A 592 -9.37 -14.13 -25.39
C LEU A 592 -9.07 -12.84 -26.15
N SER A 593 -9.38 -12.78 -27.44
CA SER A 593 -9.11 -11.60 -28.28
C SER A 593 -9.98 -10.39 -27.88
N LYS A 594 -11.14 -10.64 -27.26
CA LYS A 594 -12.01 -9.58 -26.71
C LYS A 594 -11.55 -9.05 -25.37
N CYS A 595 -10.90 -9.89 -24.55
CA CYS A 595 -10.47 -9.51 -23.20
C CYS A 595 -9.00 -9.06 -23.16
N ALA A 596 -8.16 -9.50 -24.09
CA ALA A 596 -6.74 -9.14 -24.13
C ALA A 596 -6.55 -7.65 -24.47
N ARG A 597 -5.99 -6.88 -23.53
CA ARG A 597 -5.75 -5.44 -23.66
C ARG A 597 -4.31 -5.11 -24.04
N ARG A 598 -3.35 -5.88 -23.52
CA ARG A 598 -1.93 -5.70 -23.79
C ARG A 598 -1.20 -7.02 -23.57
N ILE A 599 -0.34 -7.37 -24.52
CA ILE A 599 0.60 -8.48 -24.37
C ILE A 599 2.00 -7.97 -24.74
N ARG A 600 2.95 -8.16 -23.84
CA ARG A 600 4.38 -7.91 -24.05
C ARG A 600 5.13 -9.23 -23.93
N ILE A 601 5.94 -9.53 -24.93
CA ILE A 601 6.67 -10.80 -25.04
C ILE A 601 8.17 -10.48 -25.00
N ARG A 602 8.94 -11.23 -24.21
CA ARG A 602 10.40 -11.15 -24.22
C ARG A 602 10.96 -12.02 -25.34
N LEU A 603 11.33 -11.39 -26.46
CA LEU A 603 11.89 -12.10 -27.62
C LEU A 603 13.33 -12.61 -27.42
N ASN A 604 14.03 -12.16 -26.38
CA ASN A 604 15.46 -12.45 -26.18
C ASN A 604 15.75 -13.92 -25.79
N GLN A 605 14.76 -14.69 -25.33
CA GLN A 605 14.92 -16.11 -25.02
C GLN A 605 14.52 -17.05 -26.17
N LEU A 606 13.79 -16.58 -27.18
CA LEU A 606 13.45 -17.37 -28.36
C LEU A 606 14.68 -17.64 -29.24
N VAL A 607 15.67 -16.74 -29.25
CA VAL A 607 16.84 -16.84 -30.14
C VAL A 607 17.81 -17.96 -29.74
N ALA A 608 17.81 -18.41 -28.48
CA ALA A 608 18.66 -19.53 -28.04
C ALA A 608 18.19 -20.89 -28.63
N GLY A 609 16.92 -21.02 -29.01
CA GLY A 609 16.36 -22.22 -29.65
C GLY A 609 16.46 -22.25 -31.17
N PHE A 610 16.87 -21.15 -31.82
CA PHE A 610 17.00 -21.08 -33.29
C PHE A 610 18.43 -21.31 -33.80
N SER A 611 19.37 -21.67 -32.93
CA SER A 611 20.74 -22.04 -33.33
C SER A 611 20.98 -23.56 -33.33
N THR A 612 20.01 -24.35 -33.79
CA THR A 612 20.26 -25.68 -34.38
C THR A 612 19.00 -26.15 -35.13
N ARG A 613 18.86 -25.68 -36.37
CA ARG A 613 18.29 -26.47 -37.47
C ARG A 613 18.70 -25.89 -38.82
#